data_AF-A0A656Z7Y6-F1
#
_entry.id   AF-A0A656Z7Y6-F1
#
_cell.length_a   1.000
_cell.length_b   1.000
_cell.length_c   1.000
_cell.angle_alpha   90.00
_cell.angle_beta   90.00
_cell.angle_gamma   90.00
#
_symmetry.space_group_name_H-M   'P 1'
#
loop_
_entity.id
_entity.type
_entity.pdbx_description
1 polymer ?
#
loop_
_entity_poly.entity_id
_entity_poly.type
_entity_poly.pdbx_seq_one_letter_code
_entity_poly.pdbx_strand_id
1 'polypeptide(L)' 'MIRHIVLVKFKAELDSASIEAALNAVVALKDKIEGIIAVSVGDNNSPENLEKGFRHGFVVDFVDSAARDAYLPHPEHAK' A
#
# COMPACT_ATOMS: atom_id res chain seq x y z
N MET A 1 11.12 -0.68 -14.31
CA MET A 1 9.91 -0.96 -13.50
C MET A 1 10.32 -1.55 -12.17
N ILE A 2 9.77 -1.05 -11.06
CA ILE A 2 9.95 -1.57 -9.71
C ILE A 2 8.60 -1.92 -9.11
N ARG A 3 8.52 -3.05 -8.38
CA ARG A 3 7.36 -3.43 -7.59
C ARG A 3 7.66 -3.26 -6.11
N HIS A 4 6.99 -2.30 -5.48
CA HIS A 4 7.10 -2.05 -4.05
C HIS A 4 5.94 -2.72 -3.33
N ILE A 5 6.23 -3.64 -2.40
CA ILE A 5 5.24 -4.47 -1.72
C ILE A 5 5.30 -4.16 -0.23
N VAL A 6 4.14 -3.89 0.36
CA VAL A 6 3.98 -3.65 1.79
C VAL A 6 2.94 -4.62 2.34
N LEU A 7 3.33 -5.39 3.36
CA LEU A 7 2.43 -6.23 4.13
C LEU A 7 2.16 -5.55 5.46
N VAL A 8 0.89 -5.39 5.82
CA VAL A 8 0.47 -4.57 6.94
C VAL A 8 -0.19 -5.42 8.01
N LYS A 9 0.31 -5.27 9.23
CA LYS A 9 -0.35 -5.73 10.46
C LYS A 9 -0.91 -4.52 11.17
N PHE A 10 -2.19 -4.25 10.95
CA PHE A 10 -2.90 -3.17 11.63
C PHE A 10 -3.02 -3.45 13.13
N LYS A 11 -3.11 -2.37 13.92
CA LYS A 11 -3.36 -2.49 15.35
C LYS A 11 -4.79 -3.01 15.58
N ALA A 12 -4.98 -3.77 16.65
CA ALA A 12 -6.24 -4.48 16.90
C ALA A 12 -7.42 -3.54 17.21
N GLU A 13 -7.14 -2.32 17.66
CA GLU A 13 -8.16 -1.30 17.94
C GLU A 13 -8.73 -0.60 16.71
N LEU A 14 -8.14 -0.80 15.52
CA LEU A 14 -8.65 -0.20 14.29
C LEU A 14 -9.85 -0.98 13.76
N ASP A 15 -10.92 -0.25 13.45
CA ASP A 15 -12.10 -0.83 12.79
C ASP A 15 -11.87 -1.00 11.27
N SER A 16 -12.76 -1.76 10.64
CA SER A 16 -12.70 -2.03 9.21
C SER A 16 -12.80 -0.76 8.36
N ALA A 17 -13.57 0.22 8.79
CA ALA A 17 -13.74 1.49 8.08
C ALA A 17 -12.43 2.30 8.05
N SER A 18 -11.71 2.34 9.17
CA SER A 18 -10.40 3.00 9.27
C SER A 18 -9.35 2.31 8.40
N ILE A 19 -9.37 0.97 8.36
CA ILE A 19 -8.48 0.19 7.49
C ILE A 19 -8.79 0.46 6.01
N GLU A 20 -10.06 0.42 5.63
CA GLU A 20 -10.50 0.69 4.25
C GLU A 20 -10.13 2.12 3.82
N ALA A 21 -10.32 3.11 4.70
CA ALA A 21 -9.93 4.49 4.45
C ALA A 21 -8.42 4.62 4.20
N ALA A 22 -7.59 3.92 4.99
CA ALA A 22 -6.14 3.91 4.80
C ALA A 22 -5.75 3.27 3.46
N LEU A 23 -6.35 2.14 3.08
CA LEU A 23 -6.06 1.48 1.80
C LEU A 23 -6.53 2.33 0.61
N ASN A 24 -7.69 2.97 0.70
CA ASN A 24 -8.17 3.89 -0.33
C ASN A 24 -7.26 5.12 -0.49
N ALA A 25 -6.70 5.64 0.61
CA ALA A 25 -5.71 6.71 0.56
C ALA A 25 -4.45 6.29 -0.21
N VAL A 26 -3.99 5.05 -0.03
CA VAL A 26 -2.84 4.49 -0.78
C VAL A 26 -3.17 4.38 -2.28
N VAL A 27 -4.38 3.93 -2.65
CA VAL A 27 -4.82 3.89 -4.07
C VAL A 27 -4.78 5.28 -4.70
N ALA A 28 -5.26 6.29 -3.97
CA ALA A 28 -5.31 7.67 -4.45
C ALA A 28 -3.93 8.30 -4.68
N LEU A 29 -2.83 7.70 -4.18
CA LEU A 29 -1.47 8.20 -4.44
C LEU A 29 -1.11 8.15 -5.92
N LYS A 30 -1.69 7.21 -6.68
CA LYS A 30 -1.48 7.12 -8.13
C LYS A 30 -1.83 8.42 -8.86
N ASP A 31 -2.88 9.11 -8.43
CA ASP A 31 -3.35 10.34 -9.06
C ASP A 31 -2.59 11.59 -8.57
N LYS A 32 -1.68 11.42 -7.60
CA LYS A 32 -0.99 12.51 -6.91
C LYS A 32 0.53 12.50 -7.09
N ILE A 33 1.11 11.34 -7.43
CA ILE A 33 2.56 11.15 -7.49
C ILE A 33 2.93 10.60 -8.86
N GLU A 34 3.71 11.38 -9.60
CA GLU A 34 4.20 10.99 -10.92
C GLU A 34 5.09 9.74 -10.84
N GLY A 35 5.00 8.88 -11.86
CA GLY A 35 5.80 7.66 -11.95
C GLY A 35 5.18 6.43 -11.27
N ILE A 36 4.04 6.57 -10.57
CA ILE A 36 3.21 5.43 -10.17
C ILE A 36 2.41 4.94 -11.39
N ILE A 37 2.58 3.67 -11.75
CA ILE A 37 1.85 3.00 -12.84
C ILE A 37 0.52 2.45 -12.32
N ALA A 38 0.58 1.73 -11.21
CA ALA A 38 -0.56 1.02 -10.63
C ALA A 38 -0.42 0.89 -9.12
N VAL A 39 -1.56 0.86 -8.45
CA VAL A 39 -1.68 0.55 -7.03
C VAL A 39 -2.75 -0.54 -6.88
N SER A 40 -2.40 -1.62 -6.19
CA SER A 40 -3.32 -2.69 -5.83
C SER A 40 -3.31 -2.85 -4.31
N VAL A 41 -4.48 -2.97 -3.70
CA VAL A 41 -4.64 -3.16 -2.25
C VAL A 41 -5.55 -4.35 -2.01
N GLY A 42 -5.47 -4.97 -0.83
CA GLY A 42 -6.40 -6.03 -0.45
C GLY A 42 -6.12 -6.66 0.90
N ASP A 43 -7.05 -7.50 1.33
CA ASP A 43 -6.94 -8.37 2.49
C ASP A 43 -6.34 -9.74 2.12
N ASN A 44 -5.82 -10.43 3.14
CA ASN A 44 -5.32 -11.79 2.99
C ASN A 44 -6.47 -12.80 3.02
N ASN A 45 -6.59 -13.55 1.92
CA ASN A 45 -7.53 -14.67 1.72
C ASN A 45 -6.82 -16.04 1.61
N SER A 46 -5.56 -16.17 2.05
CA SER A 46 -4.91 -17.48 2.01
C SER A 46 -5.51 -18.43 3.07
N PRO A 47 -5.92 -19.66 2.69
CA PRO A 47 -6.34 -20.69 3.63
C PRO A 47 -5.17 -21.36 4.37
N GLU A 48 -3.93 -21.03 4.04
CA GLU A 48 -2.73 -21.69 4.56
C GLU A 48 -2.38 -21.26 5.99
N ASN A 49 -2.96 -20.15 6.48
CA ASN A 49 -2.73 -19.59 7.83
C ASN A 49 -1.26 -19.26 8.14
N LEU A 50 -0.46 -18.91 7.12
CA LEU A 50 0.97 -18.58 7.25
C LEU A 50 1.24 -17.07 7.29
N GLU A 51 0.20 -16.23 7.36
CA GLU A 51 0.32 -14.78 7.22
C GLU A 51 0.93 -14.09 8.44
N LYS A 52 1.12 -14.80 9.57
CA LYS A 52 1.77 -14.26 10.79
C LYS A 52 1.17 -12.94 11.30
N GLY A 53 -0.12 -12.72 11.04
CA GLY A 53 -0.86 -11.52 11.41
C GLY A 53 -0.83 -10.37 10.40
N PHE A 54 -0.16 -10.52 9.26
CA PHE A 54 -0.24 -9.58 8.15
C PHE A 54 -1.53 -9.84 7.34
N ARG A 55 -2.61 -9.17 7.75
CA ARG A 55 -3.96 -9.41 7.21
C ARG A 55 -4.29 -8.57 5.99
N HIS A 56 -3.49 -7.57 5.65
CA HIS A 56 -3.69 -6.71 4.49
C HIS A 56 -2.34 -6.41 3.84
N GLY A 57 -2.36 -5.95 2.60
CA GLY A 57 -1.18 -5.46 1.93
C GLY A 57 -1.53 -4.59 0.72
N PHE A 58 -0.49 -3.98 0.18
CA PHE A 58 -0.59 -3.25 -1.06
C PHE A 58 0.68 -3.37 -1.89
N VAL A 59 0.51 -3.16 -3.19
CA VAL A 59 1.56 -3.20 -4.20
C VAL A 59 1.50 -1.91 -5.00
N VAL A 60 2.62 -1.20 -5.07
CA VAL A 60 2.80 -0.03 -5.91
C VAL A 60 3.81 -0.37 -7.00
N ASP A 61 3.36 -0.29 -8.26
CA ASP A 61 4.22 -0.47 -9.42
C ASP A 61 4.71 0.90 -9.88
N PHE A 62 6.03 1.09 -9.90
CA PHE A 62 6.70 2.31 -10.37
C PHE A 62 7.38 2.09 -11.71
N VAL A 63 7.49 3.17 -12.51
CA VAL A 63 8.24 3.17 -13.78
C VAL A 63 9.70 2.76 -13.60
N ASP A 64 10.35 3.20 -12.51
CA ASP A 64 11.73 2.88 -12.16
C ASP A 64 12.01 3.12 -10.66
N SER A 65 13.26 3.00 -10.25
CA SER A 65 13.69 3.26 -8.87
C SER A 65 13.69 4.75 -8.51
N ALA A 66 13.92 5.65 -9.47
CA ALA A 66 13.93 7.09 -9.21
C ALA A 66 12.52 7.60 -8.83
N ALA A 67 11.49 7.09 -9.50
CA ALA A 67 10.09 7.37 -9.14
C ALA A 67 9.76 6.87 -7.72
N ARG A 68 10.23 5.67 -7.34
CA ARG A 68 10.08 5.15 -5.97
C ARG A 68 10.80 6.02 -4.95
N ASP A 69 12.00 6.50 -5.28
CA ASP A 69 12.80 7.33 -4.36
C ASP A 69 12.18 8.71 -4.16
N ALA A 70 11.54 9.27 -5.18
CA ALA A 70 10.76 10.51 -5.08
C ALA A 70 9.44 10.33 -4.33
N TYR A 71 8.80 9.16 -4.45
CA TYR A 71 7.58 8.80 -3.73
C TYR A 71 7.78 8.79 -2.21
N LEU A 72 8.87 8.20 -1.70
CA LEU A 72 9.08 8.00 -0.26
C LEU A 72 9.01 9.30 0.58
N PRO A 73 9.67 10.41 0.21
CA PRO A 73 9.57 11.68 0.94
C PRO A 73 8.38 12.55 0.50
N HIS A 74 7.54 12.09 -0.44
CA HIS A 74 6.48 12.93 -0.99
C HIS A 74 5.45 13.30 0.09
N PRO A 75 5.00 14.58 0.17
CA PRO A 75 4.06 15.01 1.22
C PRO A 75 2.74 14.23 1.23
N GLU A 76 2.25 13.79 0.08
CA GLU A 76 1.04 12.96 -0.01
C GLU A 76 1.26 11.52 0.49
N HIS A 77 2.49 11.00 0.46
CA HIS A 77 2.81 9.68 1.01
C HIS A 77 2.89 9.71 2.55
N ALA A 78 3.29 10.84 3.14
CA ALA A 78 3.46 10.99 4.58
C ALA A 78 2.15 11.26 5.36
N LYS A 79 1.00 11.32 4.66
CA LYS A 79 -0.33 11.57 5.25
C LYS A 79 -1.00 10.28 5.67
#